data_AF-A0A8J4RCJ0-F1
#
_entry.id   AF-A0A8J4RCJ0-F1
#
_cell.length_a   1.000
_cell.length_b   1.000
_cell.length_c   1.000
_cell.angle_alpha   90.00
_cell.angle_beta   90.00
_cell.angle_gamma   90.00
#
_symmetry.space_group_name_H-M   'P 1'
#
loop_
_entity.id
_entity.type
_entity.pdbx_description
1 polymer ?
#
loop_
_entity_poly.entity_id
_entity_poly.type
_entity_poly.pdbx_seq_one_letter_code
_entity_poly.pdbx_strand_id
1 'polypeptide(L)'
;MSDLQTKAEAEISKAQKLISEKDAELQAAEGSLSGLEEVQIQYFGEGEIVEVSGSFNGWHQRIKMYPQPSSSITDPKASRNSRLWSTVLWLYPGTYEIKFIVDGHWRIDPQRESVTKGTICNNILRVDK
;
A
#
# COMPACT_ATOMS: atom_id res chain seq x y z
N MET A 1 10.34 34.45 45.58
CA MET A 1 9.40 33.91 44.57
C MET A 1 8.36 33.06 45.28
N SER A 2 7.12 33.07 44.79
CA SER A 2 5.99 32.33 45.38
C SER A 2 6.01 30.85 44.99
N ASP A 3 5.61 29.94 45.88
CA ASP A 3 5.52 28.49 45.60
C ASP A 3 4.61 28.17 44.40
N LEU A 4 3.61 29.02 44.16
CA LEU A 4 2.71 28.92 43.00
C LEU A 4 3.45 29.19 41.69
N GLN A 5 4.42 30.09 41.68
CA GLN A 5 5.20 30.44 40.51
C GLN A 5 6.15 29.30 40.12
N THR A 6 6.86 28.74 41.10
CA THR A 6 7.76 27.60 40.89
C THR A 6 7.01 26.36 40.35
N LYS A 7 5.80 26.09 40.88
CA LYS A 7 4.96 25.00 40.40
C LYS A 7 4.50 25.21 38.95
N ALA A 8 4.09 26.44 38.61
CA ALA A 8 3.70 26.77 37.24
C ALA A 8 4.89 26.62 36.26
N GLU A 9 6.08 27.10 36.63
CA GLU A 9 7.29 26.97 35.84
C GLU A 9 7.71 25.49 35.63
N ALA A 10 7.59 24.66 36.66
CA ALA A 10 7.88 23.23 36.57
C ALA A 10 6.91 22.50 35.62
N GLU A 11 5.61 22.82 35.70
CA GLU A 11 4.61 22.22 34.79
C GLU A 11 4.80 22.68 33.34
N ILE A 12 5.15 23.96 33.11
CA ILE A 12 5.50 24.47 31.77
C ILE A 12 6.73 23.75 31.23
N SER A 13 7.79 23.63 32.04
CA SER A 13 9.02 22.92 31.66
C SER A 13 8.75 21.45 31.29
N LYS A 14 7.89 20.79 32.07
CA LYS A 14 7.46 19.41 31.80
C LYS A 14 6.67 19.30 30.50
N ALA A 15 5.74 20.23 30.24
CA ALA A 15 4.98 20.26 29.00
C ALA A 15 5.88 20.49 27.77
N GLN A 16 6.84 21.42 27.87
CA GLN A 16 7.81 21.69 26.79
C GLN A 16 8.68 20.46 26.48
N LYS A 17 9.14 19.75 27.51
CA LYS A 17 9.90 18.52 27.32
C LYS A 17 9.09 17.44 26.60
N LEU A 18 7.84 17.24 27.01
CA LEU A 18 6.94 16.27 26.36
C LEU A 18 6.69 16.62 24.89
N ILE A 19 6.49 17.91 24.58
CA ILE A 19 6.32 18.37 23.19
C ILE A 19 7.57 18.06 22.38
N SER A 20 8.77 18.40 22.89
CA SER A 20 10.03 18.13 22.20
C SER A 20 10.27 16.63 21.96
N GLU A 21 9.90 15.77 22.91
CA GLU A 21 10.00 14.31 22.74
C GLU A 21 9.05 13.81 21.66
N LYS A 22 7.81 14.33 21.62
CA LYS A 22 6.81 13.98 20.60
C LYS A 22 7.22 14.45 19.21
N ASP A 23 7.77 15.66 19.10
CA ASP A 23 8.24 16.20 17.82
C ASP A 23 9.40 15.38 17.26
N ALA A 24 10.33 14.94 18.12
CA ALA A 24 11.44 14.07 17.71
C ALA A 24 10.95 12.69 17.22
N GLU A 25 9.96 12.11 17.91
CA GLU A 25 9.31 10.86 17.50
C GLU A 25 8.59 11.02 16.14
N LEU A 26 7.87 12.13 15.95
CA LEU A 26 7.19 12.45 14.69
C LEU A 26 8.19 12.60 13.54
N GLN A 27 9.27 13.37 13.73
CA GLN A 27 10.31 13.55 12.72
C GLN A 27 11.01 12.24 12.35
N ALA A 28 11.27 11.38 13.33
CA ALA A 28 11.85 10.05 13.08
C ALA A 28 10.89 9.17 12.25
N ALA A 29 9.59 9.24 12.53
CA ALA A 29 8.57 8.53 11.77
C ALA A 29 8.44 9.08 10.34
N GLU A 30 8.40 10.41 10.17
CA GLU A 30 8.37 11.07 8.86
C GLU A 30 9.60 10.71 8.02
N GLY A 31 10.79 10.72 8.63
CA GLY A 31 12.02 10.27 7.99
C GLY A 31 11.94 8.80 7.55
N SER A 32 11.32 7.95 8.37
CA SER A 32 11.12 6.52 8.07
C SER A 32 10.01 6.23 7.06
N LEU A 33 9.21 7.22 6.69
CA LEU A 33 8.19 7.15 5.63
C LEU A 33 8.61 7.95 4.38
N SER A 34 9.71 8.70 4.49
CA SER A 34 10.20 9.54 3.40
C SER A 34 10.58 8.71 2.19
N GLY A 35 10.01 9.06 1.03
CA GLY A 35 10.22 8.34 -0.23
C GLY A 35 9.34 7.11 -0.43
N LEU A 36 8.28 6.92 0.36
CA LEU A 36 7.16 6.08 -0.05
C LEU A 36 6.37 6.75 -1.17
N GLU A 37 6.01 5.96 -2.17
CA GLU A 37 5.20 6.38 -3.30
C GLU A 37 3.83 5.73 -3.24
N GLU A 38 2.79 6.50 -3.58
CA GLU A 38 1.43 5.99 -3.71
C GLU A 38 1.30 5.23 -5.03
N VAL A 39 1.02 3.93 -4.96
CA VAL A 39 0.97 3.04 -6.11
C VAL A 39 -0.42 2.43 -6.24
N GLN A 40 -1.12 2.80 -7.31
CA GLN A 40 -2.39 2.17 -7.66
C GLN A 40 -2.13 0.85 -8.41
N ILE A 41 -2.54 -0.26 -7.81
CA ILE A 41 -2.53 -1.57 -8.45
C ILE A 41 -3.91 -1.84 -9.04
N GLN A 42 -3.93 -2.31 -10.28
CA GLN A 42 -5.15 -2.59 -11.04
C GLN A 42 -5.11 -3.99 -11.62
N TYR A 43 -6.27 -4.65 -11.63
CA TYR A 43 -6.49 -5.96 -12.23
C TYR A 43 -7.83 -5.93 -12.97
N PHE A 44 -7.84 -6.34 -14.23
CA PHE A 44 -9.08 -6.45 -15.00
C PHE A 44 -9.49 -7.92 -15.12
N GLY A 45 -10.68 -8.26 -14.61
CA GLY A 45 -11.15 -9.64 -14.66
C GLY A 45 -12.50 -9.86 -14.00
N GLU A 46 -13.00 -11.09 -14.17
CA GLU A 46 -14.20 -11.58 -13.50
C GLU A 46 -13.82 -12.25 -12.18
N GLY A 47 -14.62 -11.99 -11.14
CA GLY A 47 -14.49 -12.59 -9.81
C GLY A 47 -15.40 -11.90 -8.79
N GLU A 48 -15.59 -12.51 -7.62
CA GLU A 48 -16.32 -11.92 -6.51
C GLU A 48 -15.37 -11.28 -5.49
N ILE A 49 -14.25 -11.95 -5.24
CA ILE A 49 -13.21 -11.51 -4.32
C ILE A 49 -11.88 -11.49 -5.08
N VAL A 50 -11.31 -10.30 -5.22
CA VAL A 50 -9.98 -10.10 -5.81
C VAL A 50 -9.05 -9.56 -4.75
N GLU A 51 -7.87 -10.18 -4.64
CA GLU A 51 -6.81 -9.79 -3.73
C GLU A 51 -5.47 -9.75 -4.48
N VAL A 52 -4.50 -9.03 -3.93
CA VAL A 52 -3.11 -9.02 -4.40
C VAL A 52 -2.16 -9.36 -3.26
N SER A 53 -1.12 -10.12 -3.58
CA SER A 53 0.01 -10.38 -2.68
C SER A 53 1.31 -10.21 -3.45
N GLY A 54 2.42 -9.96 -2.76
CA GLY A 54 3.69 -9.72 -3.43
C GLY A 54 4.91 -9.75 -2.52
N SER A 55 6.08 -9.57 -3.12
CA SER A 55 7.35 -9.56 -2.41
C SER A 55 7.47 -8.43 -1.40
N PHE A 56 6.74 -7.32 -1.58
CA PHE A 56 6.72 -6.17 -0.67
C PHE A 56 6.28 -6.50 0.77
N ASN A 57 5.50 -7.57 0.97
CA ASN A 57 5.11 -8.07 2.29
C ASN A 57 5.57 -9.52 2.53
N GLY A 58 6.56 -9.98 1.75
CA GLY A 58 7.08 -11.34 1.81
C GLY A 58 6.06 -12.43 1.48
N TRP A 59 4.98 -12.11 0.75
CA TRP A 59 3.91 -13.05 0.38
C TRP A 59 3.03 -13.57 1.55
N HIS A 60 3.11 -12.95 2.72
CA HIS A 60 2.39 -13.42 3.91
C HIS A 60 0.96 -12.90 4.01
N GLN A 61 0.68 -11.74 3.42
CA GLN A 61 -0.64 -11.10 3.49
C GLN A 61 -1.23 -10.91 2.10
N ARG A 62 -2.56 -11.03 2.05
CA ARG A 62 -3.39 -10.73 0.88
C ARG A 62 -4.10 -9.42 1.10
N ILE A 63 -4.02 -8.54 0.13
CA ILE A 63 -4.63 -7.21 0.18
C ILE A 63 -5.84 -7.22 -0.73
N LYS A 64 -7.02 -6.99 -0.14
CA LYS A 64 -8.27 -6.93 -0.87
C LYS A 64 -8.26 -5.77 -1.88
N MET A 65 -8.75 -6.04 -3.08
CA MET A 65 -8.99 -5.07 -4.13
C MET A 65 -10.49 -4.76 -4.22
N TYR A 66 -10.81 -3.54 -4.62
CA TYR A 66 -12.18 -3.05 -4.71
C TYR A 66 -12.57 -2.80 -6.18
N PRO A 67 -13.79 -3.16 -6.58
CA PRO A 67 -14.26 -2.91 -7.93
C PRO A 67 -14.43 -1.41 -8.16
N GLN A 68 -13.89 -0.93 -9.28
CA GLN A 68 -14.06 0.44 -9.76
C GLN A 68 -15.43 0.62 -10.42
N PRO A 69 -15.99 1.85 -10.43
CA PRO A 69 -17.25 2.15 -11.11
C PRO A 69 -17.22 1.75 -12.59
N SER A 70 -18.35 1.28 -13.11
CA SER A 70 -18.48 0.73 -14.46
C SER A 70 -18.21 1.73 -15.60
N SER A 71 -18.14 3.04 -15.31
CA SER A 71 -17.84 4.10 -16.28
C SER A 71 -16.40 4.10 -16.79
N SER A 72 -15.50 3.31 -16.17
CA SER A 72 -14.08 3.25 -16.53
C SER A 72 -13.72 2.13 -17.52
N ILE A 73 -14.70 1.34 -18.00
CA ILE A 73 -14.44 0.13 -18.79
C ILE A 73 -14.92 0.33 -20.24
N THR A 74 -13.98 0.42 -21.17
CA THR A 74 -14.20 0.40 -22.62
C THR A 74 -13.33 -0.68 -23.26
N ASP A 75 -13.36 -1.92 -22.73
CA ASP A 75 -12.81 -3.05 -23.47
C ASP A 75 -13.95 -3.80 -24.19
N PRO A 76 -14.06 -3.69 -25.53
CA PRO A 76 -15.09 -4.38 -26.31
C PRO A 76 -14.94 -5.91 -26.32
N LYS A 77 -13.84 -6.47 -25.81
CA LYS A 77 -13.62 -7.93 -25.67
C LYS A 77 -13.89 -8.46 -24.26
N ALA A 78 -14.23 -7.59 -23.31
CA ALA A 78 -14.50 -8.02 -21.95
C ALA A 78 -15.83 -8.77 -21.84
N SER A 79 -15.86 -9.81 -21.00
CA SER A 79 -17.12 -10.42 -20.56
C SER A 79 -17.98 -9.34 -19.88
N ARG A 80 -19.31 -9.45 -20.00
CA ARG A 80 -20.26 -8.55 -19.30
C ARG A 80 -20.06 -8.52 -17.78
N ASN A 81 -19.40 -9.54 -17.23
CA ASN A 81 -19.12 -9.69 -15.80
C ASN A 81 -17.73 -9.21 -15.38
N SER A 82 -16.84 -8.89 -16.33
CA SER A 82 -15.50 -8.40 -15.99
C SER A 82 -15.57 -6.99 -15.45
N ARG A 83 -14.78 -6.72 -14.40
CA ARG A 83 -14.69 -5.42 -13.75
C ARG A 83 -13.23 -5.04 -13.58
N LEU A 84 -12.98 -3.74 -13.50
CA LEU A 84 -11.69 -3.21 -13.08
C LEU A 84 -11.64 -3.27 -11.55
N TRP A 85 -10.66 -3.97 -11.01
CA TRP A 85 -10.38 -4.03 -9.58
C TRP A 85 -9.16 -3.17 -9.29
N SER A 86 -9.15 -2.49 -8.15
CA SER A 86 -7.98 -1.72 -7.75
C SER A 86 -7.77 -1.67 -6.25
N THR A 87 -6.53 -1.42 -5.87
CA THR A 87 -6.15 -1.05 -4.50
C THR A 87 -4.98 -0.07 -4.56
N VAL A 88 -4.76 0.65 -3.47
CA VAL A 88 -3.66 1.63 -3.35
C VAL A 88 -2.72 1.16 -2.27
N LEU A 89 -1.43 1.09 -2.58
CA LEU A 89 -0.36 0.73 -1.65
C LEU A 89 0.67 1.86 -1.58
N TRP A 90 1.25 2.06 -0.41
CA TRP A 90 2.44 2.91 -0.24
C TRP A 90 3.68 2.03 -0.27
N LEU A 91 4.50 2.17 -1.31
CA LEU A 91 5.67 1.33 -1.53
C LEU A 91 6.90 2.20 -1.80
N TYR A 92 8.06 1.71 -1.39
CA TYR A 92 9.31 2.34 -1.77
C TYR A 92 9.59 2.13 -3.26
N PRO A 93 10.33 3.04 -3.91
CA PRO A 93 10.84 2.84 -5.25
C PRO A 93 11.60 1.52 -5.37
N GLY A 94 11.28 0.75 -6.39
CA GLY A 94 11.83 -0.60 -6.55
C GLY A 94 11.05 -1.46 -7.52
N THR A 95 11.50 -2.71 -7.66
CA THR A 95 10.82 -3.73 -8.47
C THR A 95 10.32 -4.83 -7.56
N TYR A 96 9.02 -5.09 -7.61
CA TYR A 96 8.32 -6.08 -6.81
C TYR A 96 7.71 -7.16 -7.69
N GLU A 97 7.70 -8.39 -7.19
CA GLU A 97 6.90 -9.45 -7.77
C GLU A 97 5.53 -9.46 -7.09
N ILE A 98 4.46 -9.51 -7.87
CA ILE A 98 3.09 -9.54 -7.38
C ILE A 98 2.29 -10.66 -8.07
N LYS A 99 1.22 -11.10 -7.41
CA LYS A 99 0.27 -12.03 -8.01
C LYS A 99 -1.14 -11.79 -7.46
N PHE A 100 -2.12 -12.01 -8.32
CA PHE A 100 -3.52 -11.82 -7.96
C PHE A 100 -4.11 -13.12 -7.44
N ILE A 101 -5.06 -13.00 -6.53
CA ILE A 101 -5.90 -14.09 -6.05
C ILE A 101 -7.33 -13.72 -6.41
N VAL A 102 -7.95 -14.53 -7.26
CA VAL A 102 -9.33 -14.34 -7.71
C VAL A 102 -10.13 -15.54 -7.24
N ASP A 103 -11.10 -15.30 -6.37
CA ASP A 103 -11.94 -16.32 -5.75
C ASP A 103 -11.12 -17.48 -5.17
N GLY A 104 -10.07 -17.14 -4.43
CA GLY A 104 -9.17 -18.09 -3.78
C GLY A 104 -8.09 -18.71 -4.68
N HIS A 105 -8.10 -18.42 -5.99
CA HIS A 105 -7.15 -19.00 -6.92
C HIS A 105 -6.12 -17.99 -7.40
N TRP A 106 -4.85 -18.40 -7.41
CA TRP A 106 -3.78 -17.58 -7.97
C TRP A 106 -3.96 -17.35 -9.48
N ARG A 107 -3.80 -16.09 -9.90
CA ARG A 107 -3.94 -15.62 -11.27
C ARG A 107 -2.81 -14.67 -11.63
N ILE A 108 -2.46 -14.69 -12.90
CA ILE A 108 -1.53 -13.74 -13.51
C ILE A 108 -2.35 -12.85 -14.42
N ASP A 109 -2.07 -11.55 -14.37
CA ASP A 109 -2.58 -10.61 -15.35
C ASP A 109 -1.76 -10.77 -16.64
N PRO A 110 -2.37 -11.22 -17.75
CA PRO A 110 -1.66 -11.44 -19.01
C PRO A 110 -1.22 -10.12 -19.69
N GLN A 111 -1.78 -8.97 -19.28
CA GLN A 111 -1.42 -7.67 -19.83
C GLN A 111 -0.21 -7.03 -19.14
N ARG A 112 0.21 -7.58 -17.99
CA ARG A 112 1.34 -7.09 -17.22
C ARG A 112 2.61 -7.88 -17.52
N GLU A 113 3.75 -7.20 -17.42
CA GLU A 113 5.07 -7.85 -17.39
C GLU A 113 5.08 -8.97 -16.33
N SER A 114 5.72 -10.10 -16.65
CA SER A 114 5.83 -11.23 -15.72
C SER A 114 7.21 -11.85 -15.76
N VAL A 115 7.60 -12.46 -14.64
CA VAL A 115 8.82 -13.24 -14.49
C VAL A 115 8.44 -14.68 -14.14
N THR A 116 9.15 -15.64 -14.73
CA THR A 116 8.97 -17.06 -14.44
C THR A 116 10.24 -17.64 -13.85
N LYS A 117 10.12 -18.27 -12.68
CA LYS A 117 11.19 -18.95 -11.95
C LYS A 117 10.75 -20.39 -11.67
N GLY A 118 11.27 -21.33 -12.45
CA GLY A 118 10.80 -22.73 -12.41
C GLY A 118 9.34 -22.82 -12.82
N THR A 119 8.48 -23.30 -11.92
CA THR A 119 7.03 -23.43 -12.14
C THR A 119 6.23 -22.21 -11.69
N ILE A 120 6.88 -21.23 -11.07
CA ILE A 120 6.23 -20.04 -10.52
C ILE A 120 6.33 -18.90 -11.53
N CYS A 121 5.18 -18.39 -11.95
CA CYS A 121 5.07 -17.14 -12.70
C CYS A 121 4.37 -16.09 -11.83
N ASN A 122 4.93 -14.87 -11.79
CA ASN A 122 4.48 -13.69 -11.05
C ASN A 122 4.50 -12.47 -11.98
N ASN A 123 3.60 -11.51 -11.77
CA ASN A 123 3.66 -10.22 -12.45
C ASN A 123 4.72 -9.31 -11.81
N ILE A 124 5.27 -8.37 -12.58
CA ILE A 124 6.21 -7.36 -12.12
C ILE A 124 5.48 -6.04 -11.84
N LEU A 125 5.76 -5.44 -10.69
CA LEU A 125 5.35 -4.09 -10.31
C LEU A 125 6.59 -3.22 -10.14
N ARG A 126 6.67 -2.14 -10.92
CA ARG A 126 7.75 -1.15 -10.86
C ARG A 126 7.21 0.10 -10.17
N VAL A 127 7.94 0.57 -9.18
CA VAL A 127 7.64 1.79 -8.43
C VAL A 127 8.81 2.74 -8.69
N ASP A 128 8.52 3.82 -9.41
CA ASP A 128 9.47 4.87 -9.73
C ASP A 128 9.29 6.05 -8.76
N LYS A 129 10.28 6.92 -8.65
CA LYS A 129 10.22 8.20 -7.91
C LYS A 129 9.62 9.32 -8.76
#